data_AF-A0A7S0XYA5-F1
#
_entry.id   AF-A0A7S0XYA5-F1
#
_cell.length_a   1.000
_cell.length_b   1.000
_cell.length_c   1.000
_cell.angle_alpha   90.00
_cell.angle_beta   90.00
_cell.angle_gamma   90.00
#
_symmetry.space_group_name_H-M   'P 1'
#
loop_
_entity.id
_entity.type
_entity.pdbx_description
1 polymer ?
#
loop_
_entity_poly.entity_id
_entity_poly.type
_entity_poly.pdbx_seq_one_letter_code
_entity_poly.pdbx_strand_id
1 'polypeptide(L)'
;LLVSASGKLELLEQLLAELQKGGHRVLIFSQFTMMLDIMEEYLTGAGLNYLRMDGSVMSEERQRRIDSFNERSSNAFIFLLSTRAGGLGINLATADTVIIYDSDYNPHRDLQALARAHRIGQT
;
A
#
# COMPACT_ATOMS: atom_id res chain seq x y z
N LEU A 1 -20.06 0.03 -9.68
CA LEU A 1 -19.74 0.61 -11.00
C LEU A 1 -18.24 0.83 -11.19
N LEU A 2 -17.54 1.45 -10.23
CA LEU A 2 -16.08 1.65 -10.31
C LEU A 2 -15.29 0.32 -10.41
N VAL A 3 -15.59 -0.64 -9.52
CA VAL A 3 -14.89 -1.94 -9.45
C VAL A 3 -15.11 -2.78 -10.71
N SER A 4 -16.36 -2.92 -11.15
CA SER A 4 -16.76 -3.68 -12.34
C SER A 4 -16.21 -3.15 -13.67
N ALA A 5 -15.59 -1.95 -13.66
CA ALA A 5 -14.96 -1.36 -14.85
C ALA A 5 -13.49 -1.79 -15.03
N SER A 6 -12.89 -2.48 -14.04
CA SER A 6 -11.49 -2.91 -14.08
C SER A 6 -11.33 -4.29 -13.46
N GLY A 7 -10.91 -5.28 -14.27
CA GLY A 7 -10.65 -6.64 -13.77
C GLY A 7 -9.57 -6.71 -12.68
N LYS A 8 -8.63 -5.75 -12.66
CA LYS A 8 -7.66 -5.62 -11.56
C LYS A 8 -8.32 -5.17 -10.25
N LEU A 9 -9.26 -4.22 -10.31
CA LEU A 9 -9.98 -3.78 -9.12
C LEU A 9 -10.92 -4.87 -8.60
N GLU A 10 -11.57 -5.59 -9.52
CA GLU A 10 -12.47 -6.70 -9.19
C GLU A 10 -11.72 -7.84 -8.47
N LEU A 11 -10.53 -8.20 -8.96
CA LEU A 11 -9.67 -9.16 -8.27
C LEU A 11 -9.11 -8.59 -6.95
N LEU A 12 -8.73 -7.31 -6.92
CA LEU A 12 -8.22 -6.65 -5.72
C LEU A 12 -9.27 -6.65 -4.61
N GLU A 13 -10.54 -6.42 -4.93
CA GLU A 13 -11.64 -6.48 -3.97
C GLU A 13 -11.74 -7.85 -3.30
N GLN A 14 -11.76 -8.92 -4.10
CA GLN A 14 -11.79 -10.29 -3.60
C GLN A 14 -10.56 -10.61 -2.73
N LEU A 15 -9.38 -10.19 -3.19
CA LEU A 15 -8.13 -10.42 -2.47
C LEU A 15 -8.08 -9.67 -1.14
N LEU A 16 -8.48 -8.39 -1.11
CA LEU A 16 -8.49 -7.58 0.10
C LEU A 16 -9.49 -8.11 1.13
N ALA A 17 -10.65 -8.63 0.69
CA ALA A 17 -11.61 -9.25 1.60
C ALA A 17 -11.03 -10.47 2.33
N GLU A 18 -10.31 -11.35 1.61
CA GLU A 18 -9.65 -12.52 2.21
C GLU A 18 -8.47 -12.10 3.10
N LEU A 19 -7.67 -11.12 2.66
CA LEU A 19 -6.55 -10.61 3.45
C LEU A 19 -7.02 -9.95 4.76
N GLN A 20 -8.12 -9.22 4.73
CA GLN A 20 -8.70 -8.59 5.91
C GLN A 20 -9.22 -9.63 6.91
N LYS A 21 -9.90 -10.69 6.43
CA LYS A 21 -10.32 -11.81 7.28
C LYS A 21 -9.14 -12.53 7.93
N GLY A 22 -8.02 -12.64 7.21
CA GLY A 22 -6.78 -13.23 7.70
C GLY A 22 -5.98 -12.32 8.66
N GLY A 23 -6.39 -11.06 8.85
CA GLY A 23 -5.66 -10.11 9.70
C GLY A 23 -4.35 -9.62 9.11
N HIS A 24 -4.17 -9.75 7.79
CA HIS A 24 -2.98 -9.31 7.07
C HIS A 24 -2.89 -7.79 6.99
N ARG A 25 -1.70 -7.27 6.69
CA ARG A 25 -1.46 -5.83 6.49
C ARG A 25 -0.79 -5.61 5.15
N VAL A 26 -1.41 -4.78 4.32
CA VAL A 26 -1.16 -4.77 2.88
C VAL A 26 -0.49 -3.47 2.44
N LEU A 27 0.62 -3.59 1.72
CA LEU A 27 1.21 -2.49 0.97
C LEU A 27 0.77 -2.58 -0.50
N ILE A 28 0.23 -1.50 -1.04
CA ILE A 28 -0.14 -1.43 -2.46
C ILE A 28 0.71 -0.36 -3.14
N PHE A 29 1.48 -0.77 -4.14
CA PHE A 29 2.34 0.11 -4.92
C PHE A 29 1.76 0.41 -6.29
N SER A 30 1.86 1.68 -6.70
CA SER A 30 1.53 2.13 -8.06
C SER A 30 2.52 3.20 -8.55
N GLN A 31 2.76 3.25 -9.86
CA GLN A 31 3.52 4.33 -10.50
C GLN A 31 2.69 5.61 -10.67
N PHE A 32 1.38 5.47 -10.79
CA PHE A 32 0.48 6.57 -11.13
C PHE A 32 -0.25 7.07 -9.89
N THR A 33 -0.02 8.32 -9.50
CA THR A 33 -0.73 8.93 -8.37
C THR A 33 -2.25 8.99 -8.61
N MET A 34 -2.68 9.15 -9.86
CA MET A 34 -4.09 9.05 -10.23
C MET A 34 -4.71 7.69 -9.90
N MET A 35 -3.94 6.61 -10.00
CA MET A 35 -4.41 5.29 -9.60
C MET A 35 -4.55 5.19 -8.07
N LEU A 36 -3.68 5.86 -7.32
CA LEU A 36 -3.83 5.98 -5.86
C LEU A 36 -5.09 6.78 -5.50
N ASP A 37 -5.41 7.84 -6.23
CA ASP A 37 -6.65 8.61 -6.04
C ASP A 37 -7.90 7.72 -6.23
N ILE A 38 -7.92 6.92 -7.30
CA ILE A 38 -9.00 5.94 -7.58
C ILE A 38 -9.08 4.88 -6.47
N MET A 39 -7.93 4.39 -5.99
CA MET A 39 -7.90 3.43 -4.89
C MET A 39 -8.42 4.05 -3.59
N GLU A 40 -8.07 5.29 -3.26
CA GLU A 40 -8.60 5.98 -2.08
C GLU A 40 -10.12 6.09 -2.11
N GLU A 41 -10.70 6.45 -3.26
CA GLU A 41 -12.15 6.52 -3.43
C GLU A 41 -12.80 5.14 -3.20
N TYR A 42 -12.22 4.09 -3.79
CA TYR A 42 -12.67 2.72 -3.59
C TYR A 42 -12.59 2.28 -2.11
N LEU A 43 -11.43 2.45 -1.47
CA LEU A 43 -11.21 2.01 -0.09
C LEU A 43 -12.10 2.77 0.89
N THR A 44 -12.29 4.07 0.66
CA THR A 44 -13.22 4.90 1.45
C THR A 44 -14.66 4.41 1.28
N GLY A 45 -15.09 4.14 0.05
CA GLY A 45 -16.42 3.58 -0.23
C GLY A 45 -16.64 2.20 0.38
N ALA A 46 -15.59 1.39 0.48
CA ALA A 46 -15.61 0.07 1.11
C ALA A 46 -15.46 0.11 2.65
N GLY A 47 -15.22 1.29 3.25
CA GLY A 47 -15.00 1.43 4.69
C GLY A 47 -13.70 0.78 5.19
N LEU A 48 -12.70 0.63 4.31
CA LEU A 48 -11.40 0.06 4.66
C LEU A 48 -10.45 1.16 5.14
N ASN A 49 -9.82 0.96 6.30
CA ASN A 49 -8.86 1.91 6.85
C ASN A 49 -7.53 1.83 6.11
N TYR A 50 -7.03 2.96 5.64
CA TYR A 50 -5.77 3.01 4.91
C TYR A 50 -4.96 4.27 5.23
N LEU A 51 -3.67 4.24 4.88
CA LEU A 51 -2.79 5.40 4.79
C LEU A 51 -2.28 5.54 3.36
N ARG A 52 -1.90 6.75 2.97
CA ARG A 52 -1.31 7.03 1.64
C ARG A 52 0.01 7.76 1.77
N MET A 53 0.97 7.48 0.90
CA MET A 53 2.18 8.29 0.78
C MET A 53 2.69 8.32 -0.66
N ASP A 54 2.74 9.52 -1.22
CA ASP A 54 3.30 9.80 -2.55
C ASP A 54 4.30 10.98 -2.50
N GLY A 55 4.71 11.50 -3.66
CA GLY A 55 5.68 12.60 -3.76
C GLY A 55 5.22 13.93 -3.14
N SER A 56 3.93 14.14 -2.91
CA SER A 56 3.38 15.40 -2.37
C SER A 56 3.51 15.53 -0.86
N VAL A 57 3.72 14.41 -0.15
CA VAL A 57 3.78 14.39 1.32
C VAL A 57 5.10 14.96 1.83
N MET A 58 5.05 15.91 2.77
CA MET A 58 6.23 16.52 3.39
C MET A 58 6.98 15.51 4.26
N SER A 59 8.31 15.66 4.38
CA SER A 59 9.18 14.69 5.05
C SER A 59 8.76 14.34 6.48
N GLU A 60 8.37 15.33 7.29
CA GLU A 60 7.89 15.10 8.67
C GLU A 60 6.61 14.25 8.69
N GLU A 61 5.69 14.54 7.79
CA GLU A 61 4.42 13.81 7.67
C GLU A 61 4.62 12.38 7.18
N ARG A 62 5.62 12.13 6.32
CA ARG A 62 5.99 10.78 5.89
C ARG A 62 6.35 9.92 7.09
N GLN A 63 7.21 10.41 7.98
CA GLN A 63 7.65 9.65 9.15
C GLN A 63 6.47 9.36 10.08
N ARG A 64 5.59 10.35 10.33
CA ARG A 64 4.37 10.15 11.12
C ARG A 64 3.48 9.04 10.57
N ARG A 65 3.28 8.98 9.24
CA ARG A 65 2.48 7.92 8.61
C ARG A 65 3.15 6.54 8.71
N ILE A 66 4.48 6.48 8.58
CA ILE A 66 5.25 5.24 8.76
C ILE A 66 5.14 4.75 10.20
N ASP A 67 5.32 5.63 11.18
CA ASP A 67 5.24 5.29 12.60
C ASP A 67 3.82 4.84 12.96
N SER A 68 2.81 5.61 12.55
CA SER A 68 1.40 5.26 12.74
C SER A 68 1.01 3.94 12.08
N PHE A 69 1.58 3.60 10.92
CA PHE A 69 1.40 2.28 10.34
C PHE A 69 2.08 1.22 11.22
N ASN A 70 3.31 1.41 11.68
CA ASN A 70 4.03 0.40 12.48
C ASN A 70 3.55 0.26 13.94
N GLU A 71 2.71 1.16 14.44
CA GLU A 71 2.08 1.03 15.75
C GLU A 71 1.24 -0.25 15.85
N ARG A 72 1.37 -0.98 16.97
CA ARG A 72 0.60 -2.21 17.22
C ARG A 72 -0.91 -1.96 17.33
N SER A 73 -1.30 -0.77 17.76
CA SER A 73 -2.68 -0.31 17.86
C SER A 73 -3.20 0.32 16.56
N SER A 74 -2.42 0.28 15.48
CA SER A 74 -2.82 0.86 14.20
C SER A 74 -4.01 0.10 13.62
N ASN A 75 -5.08 0.84 13.33
CA ASN A 75 -6.24 0.30 12.60
C ASN A 75 -6.03 0.35 11.08
N ALA A 76 -4.88 0.85 10.59
CA ALA A 76 -4.60 0.94 9.16
C ALA A 76 -4.31 -0.45 8.59
N PHE A 77 -5.24 -0.93 7.77
CA PHE A 77 -5.16 -2.21 7.06
C PHE A 77 -4.25 -2.10 5.83
N ILE A 78 -4.37 -1.00 5.09
CA ILE A 78 -3.68 -0.79 3.81
C ILE A 78 -2.76 0.42 3.87
N PHE A 79 -1.59 0.34 3.23
CA PHE A 79 -0.74 1.50 2.94
C PHE A 79 -0.55 1.65 1.43
N LEU A 80 -1.15 2.68 0.85
CA LEU A 80 -0.99 3.09 -0.53
C LEU A 80 0.32 3.85 -0.72
N LEU A 81 1.17 3.37 -1.62
CA LEU A 81 2.51 3.91 -1.86
C LEU A 81 2.72 4.18 -3.34
N SER A 82 3.17 5.38 -3.68
CA SER A 82 3.79 5.56 -5.00
C SER A 82 5.14 4.84 -5.02
N THR A 83 5.48 4.14 -6.10
CA THR A 83 6.77 3.43 -6.19
C THR A 83 7.97 4.34 -5.96
N ARG A 84 7.87 5.61 -6.39
CA ARG A 84 8.89 6.63 -6.14
C ARG A 84 9.03 7.00 -4.67
N ALA A 85 7.92 7.14 -3.93
CA ALA A 85 7.96 7.39 -2.48
C ALA A 85 8.44 6.15 -1.70
N GLY A 86 8.14 4.94 -2.18
CA GLY A 86 8.58 3.68 -1.60
C GLY A 86 10.09 3.42 -1.71
N GLY A 87 10.73 3.96 -2.75
CA GLY A 87 12.18 3.79 -3.02
C GLY A 87 13.12 4.54 -2.07
N LEU A 88 12.61 5.37 -1.16
CA LEU A 88 13.42 6.28 -0.31
C LEU A 88 13.95 5.66 0.99
N GLY A 89 13.98 4.33 1.11
CA GLY A 89 14.61 3.69 2.28
C GLY A 89 13.69 3.48 3.49
N ILE A 90 12.37 3.58 3.34
CA ILE A 90 11.38 3.43 4.42
C ILE A 90 11.34 2.00 5.01
N ASN A 91 10.87 1.86 6.25
CA ASN A 91 10.73 0.59 6.97
C ASN A 91 9.26 0.35 7.36
N LEU A 92 8.62 -0.66 6.77
CA LEU A 92 7.21 -1.02 7.00
C LEU A 92 7.12 -2.47 7.45
N ALA A 93 7.86 -2.79 8.52
CA ALA A 93 8.07 -4.16 9.00
C ALA A 93 6.81 -4.86 9.52
N THR A 94 5.74 -4.10 9.76
CA THR A 94 4.44 -4.63 10.21
C THR A 94 3.54 -5.09 9.06
N ALA A 95 3.89 -4.78 7.81
CA ALA A 95 3.19 -5.34 6.66
C ALA A 95 3.74 -6.73 6.31
N ASP A 96 2.83 -7.61 5.90
CA ASP A 96 3.16 -8.97 5.49
C ASP A 96 2.81 -9.27 4.01
N THR A 97 1.99 -8.41 3.40
CA THR A 97 1.54 -8.57 2.03
C THR A 97 1.92 -7.37 1.19
N VAL A 98 2.46 -7.62 0.00
CA VAL A 98 2.80 -6.57 -0.98
C VAL A 98 2.10 -6.84 -2.31
N ILE A 99 1.39 -5.84 -2.80
CA ILE A 99 0.73 -5.84 -4.11
C ILE A 99 1.38 -4.78 -4.98
N ILE A 100 1.97 -5.20 -6.09
CA ILE A 100 2.42 -4.30 -7.15
C ILE A 100 1.25 -4.19 -8.14
N TYR A 101 0.54 -3.06 -8.12
CA TYR A 101 -0.65 -2.89 -8.95
C TYR A 101 -0.31 -2.66 -10.42
N ASP A 102 0.77 -1.91 -10.66
CA ASP A 102 1.38 -1.66 -11.96
C ASP A 102 2.91 -1.63 -11.82
N SER A 103 3.57 -2.46 -12.61
CA SER A 103 5.03 -2.65 -12.56
C SER A 103 5.77 -1.45 -13.14
N ASP A 104 6.91 -1.11 -12.54
CA ASP A 104 7.86 -0.16 -13.14
C ASP A 104 8.51 -0.79 -14.39
N TYR A 105 8.88 0.05 -15.36
CA TYR A 105 9.73 -0.38 -16.46
C TYR A 105 11.12 -0.82 -15.97
N ASN A 106 11.58 -0.29 -14.85
CA ASN A 106 12.79 -0.72 -14.18
C ASN A 106 12.47 -1.76 -13.08
N PRO A 107 12.75 -3.06 -13.30
CA PRO A 107 12.40 -4.12 -12.35
C PRO A 107 13.10 -3.97 -11.00
N HIS A 108 14.24 -3.26 -10.93
CA HIS A 108 14.93 -3.00 -9.67
C HIS A 108 14.10 -2.13 -8.71
N ARG A 109 13.20 -1.28 -9.22
CA ARG A 109 12.34 -0.46 -8.38
C ARG A 109 11.24 -1.28 -7.71
N ASP A 110 10.65 -2.22 -8.43
CA ASP A 110 9.67 -3.15 -7.87
C ASP A 110 10.33 -4.08 -6.82
N LEU A 111 11.55 -4.57 -7.10
CA LEU A 111 12.34 -5.33 -6.13
C LEU A 111 12.65 -4.52 -4.86
N GLN A 112 12.96 -3.23 -5.00
CA GLN A 112 13.17 -2.35 -3.85
C GLN A 112 11.90 -2.10 -3.04
N ALA A 113 10.73 -2.07 -3.69
CA ALA A 113 9.43 -1.96 -3.05
C ALA A 113 9.08 -3.23 -2.27
N LEU A 114 9.28 -4.42 -2.87
CA LEU A 114 9.10 -5.71 -2.20
C LEU A 114 9.98 -5.86 -0.97
N ALA A 115 11.25 -5.43 -1.07
CA ALA A 115 12.21 -5.42 0.04
C ALA A 115 11.85 -4.43 1.16
N ARG A 116 10.72 -3.69 1.08
CA ARG A 116 10.23 -2.84 2.18
C ARG A 116 9.42 -3.62 3.21
N ALA A 117 8.63 -4.60 2.78
CA ALA A 117 7.93 -5.51 3.67
C ALA A 117 8.84 -6.67 4.06
N HIS A 118 9.57 -7.25 3.09
CA HIS A 118 10.43 -8.40 3.31
C HIS A 118 11.78 -8.00 3.95
N ARG A 119 11.77 -7.77 5.26
CA ARG A 119 12.94 -7.37 6.07
C ARG A 119 13.05 -8.13 7.39
N ILE A 120 14.28 -8.17 7.93
CA ILE A 120 14.58 -8.70 9.26
C ILE A 120 13.74 -7.96 10.30
N GLY A 121 12.89 -8.69 11.04
CA GLY A 121 11.93 -8.15 12.00
C GLY A 121 10.47 -8.43 11.64
N GLN A 122 10.19 -8.87 10.41
CA GLN A 122 8.92 -9.50 10.05
C GLN A 122 8.83 -10.87 10.76
N THR A 123 7.77 -11.10 11.54
CA THR A 123 7.50 -12.35 12.28
C THR A 123 6.09 -12.84 12.02
#